data_AF-A0A950BGY4-F1
#
_entry.id   AF-A0A950BGY4-F1
#
_cell.length_a   1.000
_cell.length_b   1.000
_cell.length_c   1.000
_cell.angle_alpha   90.00
_cell.angle_beta   90.00
_cell.angle_gamma   90.00
#
_symmetry.space_group_name_H-M   'P 1'
#
loop_
_entity.id
_entity.type
_entity.pdbx_description
1 polymer ?
#
loop_
_entity_poly.entity_id
_entity_poly.type
_entity_poly.pdbx_seq_one_letter_code
_entity_poly.pdbx_strand_id
1 'polypeptide(L)'
;MSSTDQERDLAHARHTAAHVLAHAVIDLFGPKVKLAIGPAIENGFYYDFLKETPFVPEDLPRIEARMRELIAADLAMTGRPISRPDAQAYYEQRDQPFKLDLIAGIPPSEPLSMYTIG
;
A
#
# COMPACT_ATOMS: atom_id res chain seq x y z
N MET A 1 -17.23 -12.03 -20.40
CA MET A 1 -16.04 -12.03 -19.52
C MET A 1 -15.87 -13.43 -18.98
N SER A 2 -14.68 -14.02 -19.09
CA SER A 2 -14.40 -15.36 -18.54
C SER A 2 -14.38 -15.30 -17.01
N SER A 3 -14.63 -16.43 -16.32
CA SER A 3 -14.46 -16.51 -14.86
C SER A 3 -13.06 -16.09 -14.41
N THR A 4 -12.06 -16.38 -15.23
CA THR A 4 -10.66 -16.02 -15.03
C THR A 4 -10.40 -14.50 -15.16
N ASP A 5 -11.20 -13.79 -15.95
CA ASP A 5 -11.08 -12.33 -16.06
C ASP A 5 -11.59 -11.66 -14.79
N GLN A 6 -12.73 -12.11 -14.29
CA GLN A 6 -13.35 -11.58 -13.08
C GLN A 6 -12.48 -11.79 -11.83
N GLU A 7 -11.82 -12.95 -11.72
CA GLU A 7 -10.89 -13.22 -10.62
C GLU A 7 -9.66 -12.29 -10.64
N ARG A 8 -9.12 -11.99 -11.82
CA ARG A 8 -8.00 -11.04 -11.97
C ARG A 8 -8.42 -9.62 -11.64
N ASP A 9 -9.60 -9.19 -12.09
CA ASP A 9 -10.13 -7.86 -11.80
C ASP A 9 -10.34 -7.65 -10.29
N LEU A 10 -10.87 -8.67 -9.61
CA LEU A 10 -11.02 -8.65 -8.15
C LEU A 10 -9.68 -8.61 -7.43
N ALA A 11 -8.67 -9.36 -7.89
CA ALA A 11 -7.33 -9.32 -7.31
C ALA A 11 -6.71 -7.92 -7.44
N HIS A 12 -6.84 -7.26 -8.60
CA HIS A 12 -6.39 -5.89 -8.79
C HIS A 12 -7.14 -4.89 -7.91
N ALA A 13 -8.46 -5.02 -7.80
CA ALA A 13 -9.27 -4.17 -6.93
C ALA A 13 -8.87 -4.31 -5.45
N ARG A 14 -8.62 -5.53 -4.99
CA ARG A 14 -8.15 -5.81 -3.61
C ARG A 14 -6.76 -5.24 -3.36
N HIS A 15 -5.84 -5.36 -4.32
CA HIS A 15 -4.51 -4.77 -4.20
C HIS A 15 -4.57 -3.24 -4.16
N THR A 16 -5.42 -2.64 -5.00
CA THR A 16 -5.69 -1.20 -4.98
C THR A 16 -6.27 -0.77 -3.64
N ALA A 17 -7.21 -1.54 -3.07
CA ALA A 17 -7.77 -1.27 -1.75
C ALA A 17 -6.71 -1.34 -0.63
N ALA A 18 -5.70 -2.22 -0.74
CA ALA A 18 -4.56 -2.24 0.17
C ALA A 18 -3.73 -0.95 0.11
N HIS A 19 -3.55 -0.37 -1.08
CA HIS A 19 -2.89 0.95 -1.22
C HIS A 19 -3.73 2.08 -0.60
N VAL A 20 -5.06 2.07 -0.79
CA VAL A 20 -5.97 3.04 -0.16
C VAL A 20 -5.92 2.92 1.36
N LEU A 21 -5.88 1.69 1.91
CA LEU A 21 -5.71 1.43 3.34
C LEU A 21 -4.40 2.03 3.86
N ALA A 22 -3.28 1.81 3.17
CA ALA A 22 -2.00 2.38 3.57
C ALA A 22 -2.02 3.92 3.56
N HIS A 23 -2.64 4.53 2.55
CA HIS A 23 -2.82 5.99 2.49
C HIS A 23 -3.66 6.47 3.69
N ALA A 24 -4.82 5.88 3.93
CA ALA A 24 -5.71 6.25 5.03
C ALA A 24 -5.01 6.17 6.40
N VAL A 25 -4.21 5.12 6.62
CA VAL A 25 -3.45 4.96 7.87
C VAL A 25 -2.37 6.03 8.01
N ILE A 26 -1.60 6.31 6.97
CA ILE A 26 -0.57 7.37 7.03
C ILE A 26 -1.20 8.75 7.26
N ASP A 27 -2.36 9.02 6.67
CA ASP A 27 -3.05 10.30 6.82
C ASP A 27 -3.63 10.47 8.23
N LEU A 28 -4.19 9.41 8.82
CA LEU A 28 -4.78 9.46 10.16
C LEU A 28 -3.76 9.40 11.31
N PHE A 29 -2.69 8.60 11.14
CA PHE A 29 -1.74 8.28 12.21
C PHE A 29 -0.34 8.86 11.98
N GLY A 30 -0.12 9.48 10.82
CA GLY A 30 1.09 10.23 10.48
C GLY A 30 2.22 9.40 9.86
N PRO A 31 3.29 10.07 9.39
CA PRO A 31 4.37 9.46 8.63
C PRO A 31 5.29 8.55 9.47
N LYS A 32 5.11 8.54 10.80
CA LYS A 32 5.87 7.65 11.69
C LYS A 32 5.45 6.19 11.57
N VAL A 33 4.26 5.90 11.05
CA VAL A 33 3.82 4.53 10.79
C VAL A 33 4.69 3.91 9.70
N LYS A 34 5.23 2.73 9.96
CA LYS A 34 6.07 2.00 9.01
C LYS A 34 5.23 0.99 8.24
N LEU A 35 5.36 1.03 6.92
CA LEU A 35 4.65 0.18 5.99
C LEU A 35 5.51 -1.05 5.66
N ALA A 36 5.00 -2.24 5.95
CA ALA A 36 5.65 -3.49 5.54
C ALA A 36 5.04 -4.01 4.23
N ILE A 37 4.20 -5.06 4.29
CA ILE A 37 3.59 -5.70 3.12
C ILE A 37 2.07 -5.54 3.13
N GLY A 38 1.46 -5.51 1.95
CA GLY A 38 0.00 -5.43 1.83
C GLY A 38 -0.54 -6.13 0.58
N PRO A 39 -0.49 -7.48 0.54
CA PRO A 39 -0.93 -8.23 -0.63
C PRO A 39 -2.45 -8.34 -0.70
N ALA A 40 -2.95 -8.53 -1.93
CA ALA A 40 -4.28 -9.10 -2.14
C ALA A 40 -4.25 -10.61 -1.80
N ILE A 41 -5.33 -11.11 -1.23
CA ILE A 41 -5.54 -12.52 -0.92
C ILE A 41 -6.87 -13.01 -1.52
N GLU A 42 -7.14 -14.31 -1.47
CA GLU A 42 -8.29 -14.95 -2.10
C GLU A 42 -9.64 -14.30 -1.76
N ASN A 43 -9.80 -13.81 -0.53
CA ASN A 43 -11.06 -13.26 -0.03
C ASN A 43 -10.96 -11.81 0.45
N GLY A 44 -9.86 -11.10 0.15
CA GLY A 44 -9.66 -9.74 0.63
C GLY A 44 -8.24 -9.23 0.43
N PHE A 45 -7.76 -8.46 1.39
CA PHE A 45 -6.39 -7.95 1.46
C PHE A 45 -6.06 -7.66 2.93
N TYR A 46 -4.78 -7.49 3.22
CA TYR A 46 -4.33 -6.96 4.51
C TYR A 46 -3.19 -5.98 4.27
N TYR A 47 -2.77 -5.29 5.33
CA TYR A 47 -1.55 -4.50 5.32
C TYR A 47 -0.91 -4.53 6.70
N ASP A 48 0.39 -4.80 6.75
CA ASP A 48 1.18 -4.82 7.97
C ASP A 48 1.76 -3.44 8.28
N PHE A 49 1.49 -2.96 9.48
CA PHE A 49 1.94 -1.66 9.98
C PHE A 49 2.70 -1.81 11.29
N LEU A 50 3.81 -1.09 11.42
CA LEU A 50 4.43 -0.84 12.71
C LEU A 50 4.15 0.60 13.14
N LYS A 51 3.59 0.75 14.34
CA LYS A 51 3.42 2.04 15.00
C LYS A 51 3.63 1.89 16.51
N GLU A 52 3.92 3.00 17.19
CA GLU A 52 4.27 3.02 18.62
C GLU A 52 3.16 2.45 19.51
N THR A 53 1.90 2.78 19.21
CA THR A 53 0.73 2.24 19.93
C THR A 53 0.01 1.23 19.05
N PRO A 54 -0.46 0.08 19.53
CA PRO A 54 -1.27 -0.83 18.72
C PRO A 54 -2.57 -0.19 18.22
N PHE A 55 -3.14 -0.70 17.13
CA PHE A 55 -4.51 -0.32 16.76
C PHE A 55 -5.49 -0.83 17.80
N VAL A 56 -6.53 -0.03 18.05
CA VAL A 56 -7.67 -0.43 18.87
C VAL A 56 -8.92 -0.58 17.99
N PRO A 57 -9.95 -1.31 18.41
CA PRO A 57 -11.15 -1.52 17.61
C PRO A 57 -11.80 -0.22 17.10
N GLU A 58 -11.68 0.88 17.86
CA GLU A 58 -12.21 2.20 17.53
C GLU A 58 -11.46 2.89 16.38
N ASP A 59 -10.23 2.46 16.07
CA ASP A 59 -9.47 2.96 14.93
C ASP A 59 -10.05 2.45 13.60
N LEU A 60 -10.59 1.23 13.58
CA LEU A 60 -11.10 0.58 12.37
C LEU A 60 -12.21 1.38 11.66
N PRO A 61 -13.29 1.85 12.32
CA PRO A 61 -14.30 2.66 11.65
C PRO A 61 -13.75 4.01 11.15
N ARG A 62 -12.74 4.58 11.82
CA ARG A 62 -12.08 5.82 11.38
C ARG A 62 -11.26 5.59 10.11
N ILE A 63 -10.52 4.49 10.07
CA ILE A 63 -9.74 4.07 8.90
C ILE A 63 -10.69 3.80 7.73
N GLU A 64 -11.77 3.04 7.94
CA GLU A 64 -12.73 2.75 6.87
C GLU A 64 -13.40 4.01 6.32
N ALA A 65 -13.81 4.93 7.21
CA ALA A 65 -14.37 6.22 6.80
C ALA A 65 -13.38 7.00 5.92
N ARG A 66 -12.10 7.06 6.34
CA ARG A 66 -11.08 7.75 5.56
C ARG A 66 -10.79 7.07 4.22
N MET A 67 -10.79 5.73 4.17
CA MET A 67 -10.68 5.00 2.91
C MET A 67 -11.83 5.35 1.95
N ARG A 68 -13.07 5.43 2.44
CA ARG A 68 -14.23 5.82 1.62
C ARG A 68 -14.10 7.25 1.07
N GLU A 69 -13.59 8.18 1.88
CA GLU A 69 -13.32 9.55 1.42
C GLU A 69 -12.26 9.58 0.30
N LEU A 70 -11.16 8.82 0.46
CA LEU A 70 -10.11 8.73 -0.55
C LEU A 70 -10.61 8.11 -1.86
N ILE A 71 -11.48 7.10 -1.79
CA ILE A 71 -12.14 6.51 -2.95
C ILE A 71 -13.08 7.52 -3.62
N ALA A 72 -13.88 8.23 -2.83
CA ALA A 72 -14.83 9.23 -3.35
C ALA A 72 -14.14 10.45 -3.96
N ALA A 73 -12.91 10.76 -3.54
CA ALA A 73 -12.10 11.81 -4.12
C ALA A 73 -11.58 11.50 -5.53
N ASP A 74 -11.71 10.24 -5.99
CA ASP A 74 -11.33 9.78 -7.34
C ASP A 74 -9.91 10.25 -7.74
N LEU A 75 -8.98 10.15 -6.79
CA LEU A 75 -7.60 10.55 -7.00
C LEU A 75 -6.93 9.62 -8.01
N ALA A 76 -6.17 10.20 -8.94
CA ALA A 76 -5.44 9.43 -9.92
C ALA A 76 -4.42 8.50 -9.24
N MET A 77 -4.55 7.19 -9.49
CA MET A 77 -3.53 6.22 -9.11
C MET A 77 -2.56 6.01 -10.27
N THR A 78 -1.29 6.34 -10.07
CA THR A 78 -0.25 6.27 -11.09
C THR A 78 0.78 5.23 -10.72
N GLY A 79 0.89 4.18 -11.55
CA GLY A 79 1.97 3.21 -11.49
C GLY A 79 3.10 3.63 -12.44
N ARG A 80 4.34 3.71 -11.94
CA ARG A 80 5.50 3.98 -12.79
C ARG A 80 6.65 3.01 -12.47
N PRO A 81 7.43 2.60 -13.49
CA PRO A 81 8.72 1.98 -13.25
C PRO A 81 9.61 2.91 -12.42
N ILE A 82 10.39 2.35 -11.51
CA ILE A 82 11.35 3.10 -10.71
C ILE A 82 12.67 2.35 -10.65
N SER A 83 13.80 3.08 -10.68
CA SER A 83 15.10 2.45 -10.49
C SER A 83 15.26 2.02 -9.03
N ARG A 84 16.10 1.00 -8.79
CA ARG A 84 16.39 0.55 -7.42
C ARG A 84 17.00 1.66 -6.55
N PRO A 85 18.00 2.43 -7.02
CA PRO A 85 18.54 3.56 -6.25
C PRO A 85 17.49 4.62 -5.93
N ASP A 86 16.63 4.97 -6.89
CA ASP A 86 15.58 5.97 -6.65
C ASP A 86 14.53 5.46 -5.65
N ALA A 87 14.17 4.18 -5.72
CA ALA A 87 13.27 3.56 -4.77
C ALA A 87 13.86 3.52 -3.35
N GLN A 88 15.15 3.17 -3.23
CA GLN A 88 15.87 3.19 -1.96
C GLN A 88 15.89 4.61 -1.37
N ALA A 89 16.35 5.60 -2.15
CA ALA A 89 16.39 7.00 -1.71
C ALA A 89 14.99 7.51 -1.30
N TYR A 90 13.94 7.14 -2.04
CA TYR A 90 12.57 7.53 -1.73
C TYR A 90 12.11 7.03 -0.36
N TYR A 91 12.41 5.77 -0.01
CA TYR A 91 12.00 5.16 1.25
C TYR A 91 12.95 5.48 2.41
N GLU A 92 14.23 5.73 2.16
CA GLU A 92 15.18 6.25 3.16
C GLU A 92 14.76 7.63 3.66
N GLN A 93 14.43 8.55 2.74
CA GLN A 93 13.96 9.90 3.09
C GLN A 93 12.66 9.90 3.90
N ARG A 94 11.88 8.81 3.83
CA ARG A 94 10.60 8.64 4.53
C ARG A 94 10.74 7.76 5.77
N ASP A 95 11.95 7.33 6.10
CA ASP A 95 12.23 6.44 7.23
C ASP A 95 11.35 5.18 7.17
N GLN A 96 11.33 4.49 6.02
CA GLN A 96 10.52 3.28 5.79
C GLN A 96 11.41 2.03 5.70
N PRO A 97 11.97 1.53 6.82
CA PRO A 97 13.00 0.48 6.82
C PRO A 97 12.54 -0.82 6.20
N PHE A 98 11.29 -1.25 6.45
CA PHE A 98 10.76 -2.49 5.87
C PHE A 98 10.66 -2.45 4.35
N LYS A 99 10.47 -1.28 3.75
CA LYS A 99 10.49 -1.13 2.29
C LYS A 99 11.91 -1.25 1.73
N LEU A 100 12.91 -0.78 2.47
CA LEU A 100 14.32 -0.92 2.10
C LEU A 100 14.73 -2.40 2.12
N ASP A 101 14.36 -3.12 3.19
CA ASP A 101 14.60 -4.55 3.31
C ASP A 101 13.91 -5.33 2.18
N LEU A 102 12.66 -4.98 1.85
CA LEU A 102 11.93 -5.56 0.73
C LEU A 102 12.68 -5.36 -0.60
N ILE A 103 13.13 -4.12 -0.88
CA ILE A 103 13.87 -3.81 -2.11
C ILE A 103 15.18 -4.60 -2.19
N ALA A 104 15.90 -4.73 -1.06
CA ALA A 104 17.13 -5.51 -0.97
C ALA A 104 16.90 -7.01 -1.20
N GLY A 105 15.72 -7.52 -0.83
CA GLY A 105 15.33 -8.92 -1.06
C GLY A 105 14.92 -9.25 -2.51
N ILE A 106 14.57 -8.25 -3.32
CA ILE A 106 14.14 -8.48 -4.71
C ILE A 106 15.38 -8.68 -5.60
N PRO A 107 15.49 -9.77 -6.38
CA PRO A 107 16.62 -10.04 -7.27
C PRO A 107 16.93 -8.88 -8.24
N PRO A 108 18.19 -8.49 -8.49
CA PRO A 108 18.54 -7.31 -9.30
C PRO A 108 17.93 -7.28 -10.70
N SER A 109 17.66 -8.44 -11.30
CA SER A 109 17.06 -8.61 -12.62
C SER A 109 15.56 -8.29 -12.67
N GLU A 110 14.87 -8.25 -11.52
CA GLU A 110 13.44 -7.99 -11.48
C GLU A 110 13.14 -6.48 -11.51
N PRO A 111 12.16 -6.04 -12.32
CA PRO A 111 11.78 -4.64 -12.38
C PRO A 111 11.02 -4.21 -11.12
N LEU A 112 11.21 -2.96 -10.71
CA LEU A 112 10.42 -2.34 -9.64
C LEU A 112 9.41 -1.36 -10.22
N SER A 113 8.22 -1.34 -9.62
CA SER A 113 7.19 -0.35 -9.91
C SER A 113 6.73 0.31 -8.61
N MET A 114 6.48 1.61 -8.68
CA MET A 114 5.93 2.40 -7.58
C MET A 114 4.55 2.91 -7.97
N TYR A 115 3.61 2.79 -7.04
CA TYR A 115 2.27 3.34 -7.18
C TYR A 115 2.10 4.52 -6.23
N THR A 116 1.54 5.61 -6.74
CA THR A 116 1.18 6.82 -5.98
C THR A 116 -0.31 7.11 -6.16
N ILE A 117 -0.97 7.57 -5.09
CA ILE A 117 -2.38 7.98 -5.07
C ILE A 117 -2.40 9.48 -4.77
N GLY A 118 -2.89 10.28 -5.72
CA GLY A 118 -2.79 11.75 -5.68
C GLY A 118 -1.36 12.25 -5.85
#